data_AF-A0A8F5BVX4-F1
#
_entry.id   AF-A0A8F5BVX4-F1
#
_cell.length_a   1.000
_cell.length_b   1.000
_cell.length_c   1.000
_cell.angle_alpha   90.00
_cell.angle_beta   90.00
_cell.angle_gamma   90.00
#
_symmetry.space_group_name_H-M   'P 1'
#
loop_
_entity.id
_entity.type
_entity.pdbx_description
1 polymer ?
#
loop_
_entity_poly.entity_id
_entity_poly.type
_entity_poly.pdbx_seq_one_letter_code
_entity_poly.pdbx_strand_id
1 'polypeptide(L)'
;MLSGLGCTAIFVSQVSVGERGFGGPGVEHAVDGIIRLDLDEVEGVMYRSIIVWKMRDTKISMVRHPMDITDNGISVQWDKYLKMSNWSVSIQPLPQKDVDEMRKAVEEAEKEVGVKVEEEED
;
A
#
# COMPACT_ATOMS: atom_id res chain seq x y z
N MET A 1 -2.79 -21.81 9.69
CA MET A 1 -3.49 -21.79 11.00
C MET A 1 -4.51 -20.65 11.08
N LEU A 2 -4.15 -19.38 10.82
CA LEU A 2 -5.12 -18.26 10.81
C LEU A 2 -6.11 -18.27 9.63
N SER A 3 -5.64 -18.59 8.42
CA SER A 3 -6.51 -18.68 7.23
C SER A 3 -7.65 -19.69 7.38
N GLY A 4 -7.43 -20.79 8.11
CA GLY A 4 -8.48 -21.79 8.39
C GLY A 4 -9.54 -21.35 9.40
N LEU A 5 -9.33 -20.22 10.07
CA LEU A 5 -10.29 -19.60 11.00
C LEU A 5 -11.07 -18.45 10.33
N GLY A 6 -10.82 -18.17 9.05
CA GLY A 6 -11.42 -17.04 8.34
C GLY A 6 -10.89 -15.68 8.80
N CYS A 7 -9.75 -15.62 9.51
CA CYS A 7 -9.20 -14.36 9.98
C CYS A 7 -8.33 -13.67 8.92
N THR A 8 -8.55 -12.37 8.70
CA THR A 8 -7.60 -11.48 8.02
C THR A 8 -6.61 -10.94 9.04
N ALA A 9 -5.30 -11.05 8.76
CA ALA A 9 -4.24 -10.66 9.67
C ALA A 9 -3.16 -9.82 8.96
N ILE A 10 -2.57 -8.89 9.70
CA ILE A 10 -1.40 -8.12 9.29
C ILE A 10 -0.24 -8.50 10.21
N PHE A 11 0.90 -8.85 9.62
CA PHE A 11 2.14 -9.10 10.37
C PHE A 11 3.11 -7.95 10.19
N VAL A 12 3.67 -7.46 11.29
CA VAL A 12 4.70 -6.42 11.27
C VAL A 12 6.07 -7.11 11.18
N SER A 13 6.80 -6.83 10.11
CA SER A 13 8.18 -7.28 9.91
C SER A 13 9.11 -6.07 10.02
N GLN A 14 9.99 -6.06 11.02
CA GLN A 14 11.00 -5.02 11.17
C GLN A 14 12.25 -5.41 10.39
N VAL A 15 12.70 -4.53 9.49
CA VAL A 15 13.93 -4.70 8.71
C VAL A 15 14.92 -3.61 9.05
N SER A 16 16.21 -3.88 8.85
CA SER A 16 17.25 -2.89 9.14
C SER A 16 17.15 -1.70 8.18
N VAL A 17 17.66 -0.54 8.60
CA VAL A 17 17.70 0.65 7.73
C VAL A 17 18.52 0.35 6.47
N GLY A 18 17.96 0.65 5.30
CA GLY A 18 18.57 0.38 4.00
C GLY A 18 18.48 -1.08 3.52
N GLU A 19 17.87 -1.97 4.31
CA GLU A 19 17.67 -3.36 3.91
C GLU A 19 16.62 -3.48 2.80
N ARG A 20 16.96 -4.24 1.76
CA ARG A 20 16.08 -4.44 0.60
C ARG A 20 15.09 -5.60 0.78
N GLY A 21 15.30 -6.48 1.76
CA GLY A 21 14.43 -7.63 2.03
C GLY A 21 13.17 -7.29 2.84
N PHE A 22 12.37 -8.32 3.15
CA PHE A 22 11.07 -8.19 3.83
C PHE A 22 11.00 -8.91 5.20
N GLY A 23 12.13 -9.33 5.77
CA GLY A 23 12.19 -10.08 7.04
C GLY A 23 12.96 -11.40 6.99
N GLY A 24 13.84 -11.57 6.01
CA GLY A 24 14.69 -12.76 5.87
C GLY A 24 14.12 -13.84 4.92
N PRO A 25 14.93 -14.88 4.63
CA PRO A 25 14.59 -15.88 3.62
C PRO A 25 13.32 -16.67 4.00
N GLY A 26 12.38 -16.78 3.05
CA GLY A 26 11.16 -17.57 3.19
C GLY A 26 9.90 -16.80 3.60
N VAL A 27 10.04 -15.68 4.32
CA VAL A 27 8.88 -14.88 4.79
C VAL A 27 8.07 -14.33 3.62
N GLU A 28 8.75 -13.80 2.60
CA GLU A 28 8.15 -13.26 1.37
C GLU A 28 7.36 -14.29 0.53
N HIS A 29 7.67 -15.57 0.70
CA HIS A 29 6.99 -16.67 0.03
C HIS A 29 5.80 -17.21 0.84
N ALA A 30 5.84 -17.06 2.16
CA ALA A 30 4.83 -17.58 3.09
C ALA A 30 3.58 -16.69 3.22
N VAL A 31 3.64 -15.44 2.74
CA VAL A 31 2.53 -14.47 2.84
C VAL A 31 1.82 -14.26 1.50
N ASP A 32 0.52 -14.02 1.56
CA ASP A 32 -0.31 -13.68 0.39
C ASP A 32 -0.13 -12.22 -0.05
N GLY A 33 0.17 -11.34 0.89
CA GLY A 33 0.36 -9.90 0.68
C GLY A 33 1.65 -9.38 1.30
N ILE A 34 2.27 -8.40 0.64
CA ILE A 34 3.43 -7.65 1.12
C ILE A 34 3.17 -6.17 0.88
N ILE A 35 3.08 -5.40 1.96
CA ILE A 35 3.01 -3.94 1.95
C ILE A 35 4.31 -3.44 2.57
N ARG A 36 5.04 -2.59 1.85
CA ARG A 36 6.31 -2.03 2.30
C ARG A 36 6.14 -0.55 2.61
N LEU A 37 6.63 -0.16 3.78
CA LEU A 37 6.71 1.22 4.23
C LEU A 37 8.17 1.63 4.19
N ASP A 38 8.50 2.57 3.31
CA ASP A 38 9.87 3.04 3.11
C ASP A 38 10.06 4.45 3.67
N LEU A 39 11.28 4.71 4.11
CA LEU A 39 11.75 6.00 4.61
C LEU A 39 13.10 6.28 3.97
N ASP A 40 13.10 7.17 2.98
CA ASP A 40 14.28 7.49 2.19
C ASP A 40 14.76 8.93 2.46
N GLU A 41 16.06 9.11 2.65
CA GLU A 41 16.67 10.43 2.81
C GLU A 41 17.15 10.95 1.45
N VAL A 42 16.67 12.13 1.03
CA VAL A 42 17.20 12.83 -0.15
C VAL A 42 17.34 14.32 0.16
N GLU A 43 18.55 14.85 -0.06
CA GLU A 43 18.90 16.25 0.22
C GLU A 43 18.60 16.68 1.68
N GLY A 44 18.81 15.78 2.64
CA GLY A 44 18.54 16.02 4.06
C GLY A 44 17.05 16.03 4.43
N VAL A 45 16.17 15.66 3.51
CA VAL A 45 14.73 15.54 3.74
C VAL A 45 14.33 14.07 3.71
N MET A 46 13.54 13.66 4.70
CA MET A 46 13.05 12.28 4.85
C MET A 46 11.69 12.12 4.17
N TYR A 47 11.63 11.27 3.16
CA TYR A 47 10.41 10.97 2.41
C TYR A 47 9.84 9.63 2.85
N ARG A 48 8.57 9.64 3.27
CA ARG A 48 7.81 8.44 3.60
C ARG A 48 7.02 8.00 2.38
N SER A 49 7.07 6.71 2.07
CA SER A 49 6.25 6.14 1.01
C SER A 49 5.73 4.75 1.36
N ILE A 50 4.64 4.37 0.71
CA ILE A 50 4.03 3.05 0.79
C ILE A 50 3.95 2.44 -0.60
N ILE A 51 4.23 1.15 -0.69
CA ILE A 51 4.04 0.37 -1.92
C ILE A 51 3.48 -1.00 -1.57
N VAL A 52 2.52 -1.45 -2.37
CA VAL A 52 2.07 -2.84 -2.34
C VAL A 52 2.97 -3.63 -3.28
N TRP A 53 3.80 -4.50 -2.72
CA TRP A 53 4.77 -5.26 -3.50
C TRP A 53 4.18 -6.55 -4.07
N LYS A 54 3.25 -7.14 -3.33
CA LYS A 54 2.58 -8.39 -3.66
C LYS A 54 1.21 -8.38 -3.01
N MET A 55 0.19 -8.81 -3.74
CA MET A 55 -1.11 -9.19 -3.21
C MET A 55 -1.64 -10.28 -4.13
N ARG A 56 -1.91 -11.48 -3.61
CA ARG A 56 -2.48 -12.55 -4.43
C ARG A 56 -3.90 -12.19 -4.85
N ASP A 57 -4.23 -12.63 -6.07
CA ASP A 57 -5.59 -12.57 -6.65
C ASP A 57 -6.21 -11.17 -6.77
N THR A 58 -5.40 -10.10 -6.69
CA THR A 58 -5.88 -8.71 -6.77
C THR A 58 -4.93 -7.85 -7.59
N LYS A 59 -5.48 -6.94 -8.40
CA LYS A 59 -4.67 -5.90 -9.08
C LYS A 59 -4.20 -4.87 -8.06
N ILE A 60 -2.93 -4.51 -8.13
CA ILE A 60 -2.30 -3.57 -7.20
C ILE A 60 -1.65 -2.41 -7.95
N SER A 61 -1.53 -1.28 -7.28
CA SER A 61 -0.72 -0.17 -7.77
C SER A 61 0.76 -0.59 -7.81
N MET A 62 1.42 -0.32 -8.93
CA MET A 62 2.81 -0.68 -9.19
C MET A 62 3.79 0.48 -8.90
N VAL A 63 3.33 1.52 -8.21
CA VAL A 63 4.13 2.71 -7.86
C VAL A 63 4.23 2.91 -6.35
N ARG A 64 5.21 3.70 -5.93
CA ARG A 64 5.33 4.16 -4.54
C ARG A 64 4.44 5.38 -4.34
N HIS A 65 3.50 5.31 -3.42
CA HIS A 65 2.67 6.45 -3.04
C HIS A 65 3.31 7.19 -1.86
N PRO A 66 3.44 8.53 -1.91
CA PRO A 66 3.84 9.32 -0.75
C PRO A 66 2.82 9.16 0.38
N MET A 67 3.30 9.22 1.63
CA MET A 67 2.41 9.22 2.79
C MET A 67 2.88 10.19 3.87
N ASP A 68 1.93 10.73 4.61
CA ASP A 68 2.15 11.63 5.73
C ASP A 68 1.62 11.00 7.02
N ILE A 69 2.28 11.28 8.15
CA ILE A 69 1.77 10.94 9.48
C ILE A 69 1.26 12.24 10.09
N THR A 70 -0.04 12.29 10.29
CA THR A 70 -0.76 13.45 10.83
C THR A 70 -1.32 13.11 12.21
N ASP A 71 -1.91 14.10 12.89
CA ASP A 71 -2.60 13.87 14.17
C ASP A 71 -3.79 12.90 14.04
N ASN A 72 -4.32 12.72 12.83
CA ASN A 72 -5.39 11.77 12.51
C ASN A 72 -4.85 10.39 12.06
N GLY A 73 -3.53 10.16 12.11
CA GLY A 73 -2.89 8.93 11.67
C GLY A 73 -2.24 9.04 10.28
N ILE A 74 -2.16 7.91 9.58
CA ILE A 74 -1.48 7.81 8.28
C ILE A 74 -2.41 8.29 7.16
N SER A 75 -1.94 9.24 6.36
CA SER A 75 -2.61 9.72 5.15
C SER A 75 -1.79 9.38 3.92
N VAL A 76 -2.31 8.49 3.06
CA VAL A 76 -1.65 8.09 1.81
C VAL A 76 -2.14 8.97 0.66
N GLN A 77 -1.20 9.59 -0.06
CA GLN A 77 -1.48 10.38 -1.27
C GLN A 77 -1.62 9.43 -2.46
N TRP A 78 -2.74 8.70 -2.53
CA TRP A 78 -2.98 7.62 -3.49
C TRP A 78 -3.01 8.06 -4.96
N ASP A 79 -3.31 9.33 -5.23
CA ASP A 79 -3.39 9.94 -6.57
C ASP A 79 -2.03 10.42 -7.09
N LYS A 80 -0.97 10.23 -6.31
CA LYS A 80 0.39 10.66 -6.63
C LYS A 80 1.37 9.51 -6.47
N TYR A 81 2.53 9.67 -7.08
CA TYR A 81 3.64 8.75 -6.92
C TYR A 81 4.95 9.48 -6.65
N LEU A 82 5.82 8.82 -5.89
CA LEU A 82 7.16 9.30 -5.57
C LEU A 82 8.12 8.87 -6.68
N LYS A 83 8.61 9.84 -7.45
CA LYS A 83 9.65 9.61 -8.45
C LYS A 83 11.02 9.94 -7.85
N MET A 84 11.79 8.90 -7.59
CA MET A 84 13.15 9.03 -7.06
C MET A 84 14.17 8.83 -8.18
N SER A 85 15.14 9.75 -8.27
CA SER A 85 16.37 9.59 -9.04
C SER A 85 17.56 9.64 -8.08
N ASN A 86 18.76 9.31 -8.56
CA ASN A 86 19.99 9.39 -7.74
C ASN A 86 20.25 10.79 -7.14
N TRP A 87 19.64 11.84 -7.69
CA TRP A 87 19.95 13.23 -7.34
C TRP A 87 18.72 14.07 -6.98
N SER A 88 17.51 13.53 -7.12
CA SER A 88 16.30 14.31 -6.89
C SER A 88 15.11 13.42 -6.56
N VAL A 89 14.21 13.97 -5.76
CA VAL A 89 12.90 13.39 -5.48
C VAL A 89 11.85 14.37 -5.95
N SER A 90 10.84 13.85 -6.66
CA SER A 90 9.66 14.64 -7.02
C SER A 90 8.40 13.82 -6.78
N ILE A 91 7.37 14.47 -6.24
CA ILE A 91 6.04 13.90 -6.15
C ILE A 91 5.30 14.32 -7.42
N GLN A 92 4.78 13.35 -8.16
CA GLN A 92 4.09 13.58 -9.42
C GLN A 92 2.67 13.01 -9.35
N PRO A 93 1.68 13.65 -9.99
CA PRO A 93 0.35 13.07 -10.11
C PRO A 93 0.41 11.80 -10.95
N LEU A 94 -0.47 10.85 -10.63
CA LEU A 94 -0.70 9.69 -11.47
C LEU A 94 -1.35 10.09 -12.81
N PRO A 95 -1.16 9.28 -13.86
CA PRO A 95 -1.92 9.44 -15.10
C PRO A 95 -3.42 9.44 -14.82
N GLN A 96 -4.17 10.34 -15.49
CA GLN A 96 -5.61 10.50 -15.26
C GLN A 96 -6.38 9.18 -15.43
N LYS A 97 -5.97 8.36 -16.40
CA LYS A 97 -6.55 7.04 -16.63
C LYS A 97 -6.47 6.15 -15.39
N ASP A 98 -5.32 6.11 -14.72
CA ASP A 98 -5.11 5.27 -13.55
C ASP A 98 -5.93 5.79 -12.36
N VAL A 99 -6.01 7.12 -12.20
CA VAL A 99 -6.84 7.76 -11.17
C VAL A 99 -8.32 7.44 -11.36
N ASP A 100 -8.81 7.50 -12.61
CA ASP A 100 -10.20 7.20 -12.94
C ASP A 100 -10.52 5.72 -12.72
N GLU A 101 -9.61 4.81 -13.10
CA GLU A 101 -9.73 3.37 -12.83
C GLU A 101 -9.77 3.08 -11.32
N MET A 102 -8.91 3.72 -10.52
CA MET A 102 -8.89 3.55 -9.07
C MET A 102 -10.17 4.08 -8.41
N ARG A 103 -10.66 5.26 -8.81
CA ARG A 103 -11.92 5.80 -8.30
C ARG A 103 -13.09 4.88 -8.59
N LYS A 104 -13.18 4.39 -9.83
CA LYS A 104 -14.23 3.45 -10.21
C LYS A 104 -14.16 2.16 -9.39
N ALA A 105 -12.96 1.63 -9.15
CA ALA A 105 -12.79 0.44 -8.31
C ALA A 105 -13.23 0.67 -6.85
N VAL A 106 -12.99 1.86 -6.29
CA VAL A 106 -13.46 2.22 -4.94
C VAL A 106 -14.99 2.33 -4.91
N GLU A 107 -15.60 3.01 -5.89
CA GLU A 107 -17.06 3.11 -5.98
C GLU A 107 -17.74 1.74 -6.13
N GLU A 108 -17.14 0.83 -6.89
CA GLU A 108 -17.62 -0.56 -7.02
C GLU A 108 -17.49 -1.31 -5.69
N ALA A 109 -16.35 -1.20 -5.00
CA ALA A 109 -16.14 -1.84 -3.71
C ALA A 109 -17.10 -1.30 -2.62
N GLU A 110 -17.34 0.01 -2.56
CA GLU A 110 -18.29 0.62 -1.62
C GLU A 110 -19.72 0.14 -1.87
N LYS A 111 -20.13 -0.02 -3.14
CA LYS A 111 -21.45 -0.58 -3.49
C LYS A 111 -21.57 -2.04 -3.06
N GLU A 112 -20.55 -2.86 -3.30
CA GLU A 112 -20.55 -4.27 -2.87
C GLU A 112 -20.62 -4.42 -1.35
N VAL A 113 -19.92 -3.55 -0.61
CA VAL A 113 -19.99 -3.52 0.86
C VAL A 113 -21.39 -3.10 1.32
N GLY A 114 -21.98 -2.07 0.72
CA GLY A 114 -23.34 -1.63 1.05
C GLY A 114 -24.39 -2.73 0.87
N VAL A 115 -24.34 -3.46 -0.25
CA VAL A 115 -25.27 -4.57 -0.53
C VAL A 115 -25.12 -5.71 0.48
N LYS A 116 -23.90 -6.07 0.89
CA LYS A 116 -23.68 -7.12 1.89
C LYS A 116 -24.21 -6.75 3.27
N VAL A 117 -24.13 -5.47 3.65
CA VAL A 117 -24.67 -5.01 4.94
C VAL A 117 -26.19 -5.08 4.92
N GLU A 118 -26.84 -4.71 3.81
CA GLU A 118 -28.31 -4.84 3.68
C GLU A 118 -28.78 -6.31 3.72
N GLU A 119 -28.04 -7.24 3.11
CA GLU A 119 -28.36 -8.68 3.15
C GLU A 119 -28.12 -9.35 4.52
N GLU A 120 -27.27 -8.80 5.38
CA GLU A 120 -27.04 -9.32 6.75
C GLU A 120 -28.02 -8.75 7.79
N GLU A 121 -28.75 -7.68 7.47
CA GLU A 121 -29.75 -7.05 8.35
C GLU A 121 -31.20 -7.59 8.16
N ASP A 122 -31.48 -8.34 7.08
CA ASP A 122 -32.76 -9.02 6.78
C ASP A 122 -32.79 -10.51 7.19
#